data_AF-A0A519S0J8-F1
#
_entry.id   AF-A0A519S0J8-F1
#
_cell.length_a   1.000
_cell.length_b   1.000
_cell.length_c   1.000
_cell.angle_alpha   90.00
_cell.angle_beta   90.00
_cell.angle_gamma   90.00
#
_symmetry.space_group_name_H-M   'P 1'
#
loop_
_entity.id
_entity.type
_entity.pdbx_description
1 polymer ?
#
loop_
_entity_poly.entity_id
_entity_poly.type
_entity_poly.pdbx_seq_one_letter_code
_entity_poly.pdbx_strand_id
1 'polypeptide(L)' 'MKTLINTLKDFLGNRVEDVRQKGPAELEIVIREMENVERLSAEIKAHILELVDENTLAKINFVTTEGKEIDSFSLT' A
#
# COMPACT_ATOMS: atom_id res chain seq x y z
N MET A 1 -3.57 -11.35 -4.53
CA MET A 1 -3.96 -9.92 -4.56
C MET A 1 -5.06 -9.57 -3.57
N LYS A 2 -6.25 -10.19 -3.61
CA LYS A 2 -7.35 -9.91 -2.66
C LYS A 2 -6.92 -9.98 -1.19
N THR A 3 -6.12 -10.99 -0.81
CA THR A 3 -5.56 -11.13 0.54
C THR A 3 -4.68 -9.95 0.93
N LEU A 4 -3.73 -9.56 0.08
CA LEU A 4 -2.85 -8.41 0.31
C LEU A 4 -3.64 -7.10 0.51
N ILE A 5 -4.68 -6.87 -0.29
CA ILE A 5 -5.56 -5.70 -0.14
C ILE A 5 -6.26 -5.72 1.22
N ASN A 6 -6.81 -6.86 1.63
CA ASN A 6 -7.48 -6.98 2.94
C ASN A 6 -6.49 -6.75 4.09
N THR A 7 -5.31 -7.38 4.05
CA THR A 7 -4.25 -7.19 5.04
C THR A 7 -3.84 -5.73 5.14
N LEU A 8 -3.66 -5.05 4.00
CA LEU A 8 -3.38 -3.62 3.95
C LEU A 8 -4.50 -2.79 4.58
N LYS A 9 -5.76 -3.08 4.27
CA LYS A 9 -6.91 -2.35 4.84
C LYS A 9 -7.00 -2.54 6.35
N ASP A 10 -6.78 -3.76 6.83
CA ASP A 10 -6.82 -4.07 8.26
C ASP A 10 -5.67 -3.37 9.02
N PHE A 11 -4.47 -3.35 8.44
CA PHE A 11 -3.30 -2.68 9.04
C PHE A 11 -3.43 -1.15 9.03
N LEU A 12 -3.87 -0.58 7.90
CA LEU A 12 -3.90 0.86 7.70
C LEU A 12 -5.12 1.52 8.35
N GLY A 13 -6.23 0.79 8.48
CA GLY A 13 -7.47 1.28 9.07
C GLY A 13 -7.86 2.65 8.52
N ASN A 14 -8.04 3.62 9.42
CA ASN A 14 -8.47 4.99 9.08
C ASN A 14 -7.32 5.94 8.69
N ARG A 15 -6.07 5.46 8.58
CA ARG A 15 -4.90 6.30 8.21
C ARG A 15 -4.91 6.68 6.74
N VAL A 16 -5.51 5.85 5.90
CA VAL A 16 -5.62 6.03 4.45
C VAL A 16 -7.08 6.19 4.07
N GLU A 17 -7.36 6.81 2.93
CA GLU A 17 -8.72 6.90 2.41
C GLU A 17 -9.17 5.56 1.81
N ASP A 18 -8.30 4.91 1.06
CA ASP A 18 -8.62 3.63 0.43
C ASP A 18 -7.35 2.85 0.05
N VAL A 19 -7.55 1.56 -0.19
CA VAL A 19 -6.58 0.66 -0.81
C VAL A 19 -7.29 -0.03 -1.96
N ARG A 20 -6.83 0.20 -3.19
CA ARG A 20 -7.51 -0.29 -4.40
C ARG A 20 -6.54 -0.93 -5.37
N GLN A 21 -7.06 -1.85 -6.17
CA GLN A 21 -6.29 -2.52 -7.21
C GLN A 21 -6.26 -1.66 -8.47
N LYS A 22 -5.05 -1.38 -8.97
CA LYS A 22 -4.82 -0.69 -10.24
C LYS A 22 -4.58 -1.68 -11.38
N GLY A 23 -3.88 -2.77 -11.09
CA GLY A 23 -3.50 -3.78 -12.08
C GLY A 23 -3.30 -5.17 -11.49
N PRO A 24 -2.89 -6.16 -12.30
CA PRO A 24 -2.76 -7.56 -11.86
C PRO A 24 -1.81 -7.75 -10.67
N ALA A 25 -0.74 -6.95 -10.64
CA ALA A 25 0.29 -6.92 -9.60
C ALA A 25 0.51 -5.50 -9.06
N GLU A 26 -0.51 -4.63 -9.13
CA GLU A 26 -0.34 -3.22 -8.79
C GLU A 26 -1.50 -2.68 -7.95
N LEU A 27 -1.14 -1.98 -6.88
CA LEU A 27 -2.05 -1.43 -5.88
C LEU A 27 -1.82 0.06 -5.71
N GLU A 28 -2.89 0.77 -5.36
CA GLU A 28 -2.86 2.16 -4.94
C GLU A 28 -3.34 2.27 -3.50
N ILE A 29 -2.56 2.96 -2.68
CA ILE A 29 -2.92 3.40 -1.35
C ILE A 29 -3.19 4.90 -1.45
N VAL A 30 -4.43 5.30 -1.20
CA VAL A 30 -4.87 6.69 -1.30
C VAL A 30 -4.63 7.38 0.04
N ILE A 31 -3.71 8.34 0.05
CA ILE A 31 -3.22 9.00 1.25
C ILE A 31 -3.98 10.32 1.52
N ARG A 32 -4.31 10.55 2.80
CA ARG A 32 -4.81 11.84 3.29
C ARG A 32 -3.65 12.83 3.40
N GLU A 33 -3.88 14.10 3.08
CA GLU A 33 -2.83 15.15 2.97
C GLU A 33 -1.90 15.29 4.19
N MET A 34 -2.29 14.80 5.37
CA MET A 34 -1.50 14.92 6.61
C MET A 34 -0.56 13.73 6.90
N GLU A 35 -0.59 12.65 6.11
CA GLU A 35 0.22 11.46 6.41
C GLU A 35 1.65 11.53 5.87
N ASN A 36 2.60 11.04 6.66
CA ASN A 36 4.00 10.97 6.26
C ASN A 36 4.22 9.68 5.44
N VAL A 37 4.25 9.85 4.10
CA VAL A 37 4.33 8.75 3.14
C VAL A 37 5.62 7.93 3.30
N GLU A 38 6.77 8.56 3.55
CA GLU A 38 8.04 7.84 3.72
C GLU A 38 8.00 6.90 4.94
N ARG A 39 7.50 7.42 6.07
CA ARG A 39 7.33 6.63 7.29
C ARG A 39 6.32 5.50 7.08
N LEU A 40 5.20 5.79 6.43
CA LEU A 40 4.17 4.79 6.14
C LEU A 40 4.70 3.70 5.21
N SER A 41 5.46 4.06 4.18
CA SER A 41 6.14 3.15 3.25
C SER A 41 7.06 2.19 4.00
N ALA A 42 7.85 2.68 4.95
CA ALA A 42 8.70 1.85 5.80
C ALA A 42 7.89 0.92 6.74
N GLU A 43 6.83 1.44 7.38
CA GLU A 43 5.96 0.67 8.26
C GLU A 43 5.25 -0.47 7.52
N ILE A 44 4.73 -0.19 6.31
CA ILE A 44 4.08 -1.20 5.47
C ILE A 44 5.08 -2.25 5.02
N LYS A 45 6.28 -1.86 4.58
CA LYS A 45 7.33 -2.84 4.21
C LYS A 45 7.66 -3.77 5.36
N ALA A 46 7.88 -3.22 6.56
CA ALA A 46 8.19 -4.02 7.74
C ALA A 46 7.04 -4.97 8.12
N HIS A 47 5.80 -4.49 8.08
CA HIS A 47 4.64 -5.28 8.52
C HIS A 47 4.16 -6.32 7.48
N ILE A 48 4.18 -5.97 6.20
CA ILE A 48 3.65 -6.84 5.14
C ILE A 48 4.59 -7.98 4.81
N LEU A 49 5.91 -7.75 4.85
CA LEU A 49 6.89 -8.81 4.62
C LEU A 49 6.77 -9.96 5.62
N GLU A 50 6.21 -9.72 6.81
CA GLU A 50 5.94 -10.77 7.80
C GLU A 50 4.66 -11.56 7.53
N LEU A 51 3.75 -11.01 6.71
CA LEU A 51 2.38 -11.52 6.53
C LEU A 51 2.10 -12.08 5.14
N VAL A 52 2.89 -11.70 4.14
CA VAL A 52 2.73 -12.19 2.77
C VAL A 52 3.79 -13.22 2.42
N ASP A 53 3.40 -14.17 1.58
CA ASP A 53 4.30 -15.18 1.04
C ASP A 53 5.49 -14.50 0.35
N GLU A 54 6.69 -15.05 0.52
CA GLU A 54 7.94 -14.59 -0.10
C GLU A 54 7.84 -14.47 -1.63
N ASN A 55 6.89 -15.16 -2.27
CA ASN A 55 6.64 -15.10 -3.71
C ASN A 55 5.62 -14.01 -4.10
N THR A 56 5.20 -13.15 -3.17
CA THR A 56 4.19 -12.11 -3.43
C THR A 56 4.80 -10.95 -4.19
N LEU A 57 4.58 -10.95 -5.52
CA LEU A 57 4.96 -9.85 -6.39
C LEU A 57 3.85 -8.80 -6.46
N ALA A 58 4.11 -7.61 -5.94
CA ALA A 58 3.20 -6.46 -6.07
C ALA A 58 3.92 -5.13 -6.02
N LYS A 59 3.57 -4.19 -6.90
CA LYS A 59 3.93 -2.78 -6.79
C LYS A 59 2.85 -2.05 -5.99
N ILE A 60 3.26 -1.34 -4.95
CA ILE A 60 2.43 -0.49 -4.11
C ILE A 60 2.75 0.96 -4.44
N ASN A 61 1.75 1.69 -4.91
CA ASN A 61 1.86 3.12 -5.16
C ASN A 61 1.09 3.89 -4.09
N PHE A 62 1.71 4.94 -3.56
CA PHE A 62 1.05 5.93 -2.73
C PHE A 62 0.58 7.07 -3.61
N VAL A 63 -0.71 7.37 -3.57
CA VAL A 63 -1.31 8.42 -4.39
C VAL A 63 -2.08 9.41 -3.53
N THR A 64 -2.17 10.65 -3.96
CA THR A 64 -3.13 11.62 -3.40
C THR A 64 -4.56 11.20 -3.74
N THR A 65 -5.55 11.83 -3.10
CA THR A 65 -6.97 11.67 -3.45
C THR A 65 -7.28 12.03 -4.91
N GLU A 66 -6.46 12.90 -5.52
CA GLU A 66 -6.52 13.26 -6.95
C GLU A 66 -5.83 12.23 -7.87
N GLY A 67 -5.22 11.19 -7.31
CA GLY A 67 -4.55 10.12 -8.06
C GLY A 67 -3.10 10.44 -8.47
N LYS A 68 -2.51 11.52 -7.95
CA LYS A 68 -1.10 11.85 -8.20
C LYS A 68 -0.20 10.93 -7.38
N GLU A 69 0.73 10.22 -8.02
CA GLU A 69 1.74 9.40 -7.33
C GLU A 69 2.67 10.28 -6.49
N ILE A 70 2.89 9.85 -5.24
CA ILE A 70 3.75 10.50 -4.25
C ILE A 70 5.01 9.65 -4.03
N ASP A 71 4.82 8.34 -3.87
CA ASP A 71 5.90 7.35 -3.65
C ASP A 71 5.45 5.98 -4.18
N SER A 72 6.38 5.06 -4.39
CA SER A 72 6.07 3.67 -4.67
C SER A 72 7.17 2.70 -4.26
N PHE A 73 6.79 1.45 -4.01
CA PHE A 73 7.74 0.37 -3.79
C PHE A 73 7.20 -0.97 -4.30
N SER A 74 8.11 -1.93 -4.45
CA SER A 74 7.78 -3.30 -4.85
C SER A 74 7.99 -4.27 -3.69
N LEU A 75 7.07 -5.23 -3.57
CA LEU A 75 7.28 -6.49 -2.88
C LEU A 75 7.90 -7.46 -3.89
N THR A 76 9.01 -8.08 -3.51
CA THR A 76 9.81 -9.02 -4.31
C THR A 76 10.18 -10.22 -3.48
#